data_AF-L5MJ77-F1
#
_entry.id   AF-L5MJ77-F1
#
_cell.length_a   1.000
_cell.length_b   1.000
_cell.length_c   1.000
_cell.angle_alpha   90.00
_cell.angle_beta   90.00
_cell.angle_gamma   90.00
#
_symmetry.space_group_name_H-M   'P 1'
#
loop_
_entity.id
_entity.type
_entity.pdbx_description
1 polymer ?
#
loop_
_entity_poly.entity_id
_entity_poly.type
_entity_poly.pdbx_seq_one_letter_code
_entity_poly.pdbx_strand_id
1 'polypeptide(L)'
;MLESSVTEASKPHVRFKLPGCWPPSWLAVNLHIALISQWEGAHVTATDLPELLGNLQYNISRNTKMKCKHLPQVKELSWGIALDKNFPRSSNNFDYILAADVVYAHPFLEELLITFDHLCKEATIILWVMKFRLEKENKFVDRFKELFDLEEISSFPSLNIKLYKAMKKNRRSA
;
A
#
# COMPACT_ATOMS: atom_id res chain seq x y z
N MET A 1 -8.71 -11.31 8.09
CA MET A 1 -8.87 -9.86 8.35
C MET A 1 -7.48 -9.27 8.49
N LEU A 2 -7.17 -8.20 7.74
CA LEU A 2 -5.93 -7.46 7.91
C LEU A 2 -6.08 -6.60 9.17
N GLU A 3 -5.28 -6.85 10.21
CA GLU A 3 -5.29 -6.02 11.42
C GLU A 3 -4.17 -4.99 11.30
N SER A 4 -4.49 -3.71 11.50
CA SER A 4 -3.53 -2.62 11.56
C SER A 4 -3.34 -2.15 13.00
N SER A 5 -2.09 -1.95 13.42
CA SER A 5 -1.77 -1.26 14.67
C SER A 5 -0.78 -0.14 14.41
N VAL A 6 -0.94 0.98 15.11
CA VAL A 6 -0.01 2.10 15.14
C VAL A 6 0.55 2.17 16.55
N THR A 7 1.87 2.00 16.68
CA THR A 7 2.55 2.16 17.98
C THR A 7 3.14 3.56 18.08
N GLU A 8 2.96 4.19 19.24
CA GLU A 8 3.42 5.55 19.58
C GLU A 8 4.93 5.61 19.84
N ALA A 9 5.73 5.11 18.90
CA ALA A 9 7.18 5.24 18.90
C ALA A 9 7.61 6.33 17.89
N SER A 10 8.85 6.81 18.01
CA SER A 10 9.47 7.91 17.25
C SER A 10 9.39 7.82 15.70
N LYS A 11 8.93 6.69 15.16
CA LYS A 11 8.39 6.58 13.79
C LYS A 11 7.09 5.79 13.86
N PRO A 12 6.01 6.24 13.20
CA PRO A 12 4.80 5.44 13.12
C PRO A 12 5.06 4.17 12.33
N HIS A 13 5.10 3.05 13.03
CA HIS A 13 5.13 1.74 12.40
C HIS A 13 3.70 1.28 12.25
N VAL A 14 3.11 1.56 11.10
CA VAL A 14 1.88 0.88 10.69
C VAL A 14 2.29 -0.53 10.35
N ARG A 15 1.80 -1.47 11.14
CA ARG A 15 2.05 -2.88 10.90
C ARG A 15 0.78 -3.54 10.45
N PHE A 16 0.86 -4.25 9.33
CA PHE A 16 -0.23 -5.08 8.84
C PHE A 16 0.06 -6.54 9.16
N LYS A 17 -0.91 -7.20 9.79
CA LYS A 17 -0.86 -8.64 10.02
C LYS A 17 -1.24 -9.37 8.73
N LEU A 18 -0.29 -10.13 8.18
CA LEU A 18 -0.51 -10.89 6.95
C LEU A 18 -1.29 -12.18 7.23
N PRO A 19 -2.38 -12.45 6.49
CA PRO A 19 -3.10 -13.72 6.56
C PRO A 19 -2.20 -14.89 6.17
N GLY A 20 -2.08 -15.91 7.05
CA GLY A 20 -1.32 -17.13 6.75
C GLY A 20 0.16 -17.12 7.14
N CYS A 21 0.62 -16.15 7.93
CA CYS A 21 1.94 -16.19 8.58
C CYS A 21 1.83 -16.62 10.05
N TRP A 22 2.74 -17.51 10.51
CA TRP A 22 2.80 -18.05 11.87
C TRP A 22 4.25 -18.08 12.39
N PRO A 23 4.54 -17.51 13.59
CA PRO A 23 3.67 -16.64 14.40
C PRO A 23 3.32 -15.34 13.62
N PRO A 24 2.30 -14.56 14.04
CA PRO A 24 1.85 -13.37 13.31
C PRO A 24 3.04 -12.47 12.93
N SER A 25 3.41 -12.48 11.65
CA SER A 25 4.50 -11.65 11.17
C SER A 25 3.92 -10.31 10.78
N TRP A 26 4.55 -9.27 11.30
CA TRP A 26 4.20 -7.90 10.98
C TRP A 26 4.96 -7.49 9.74
N LEU A 27 4.26 -7.13 8.67
CA LEU A 27 4.90 -6.37 7.60
C LEU A 27 5.03 -4.93 8.11
N ALA A 28 6.23 -4.57 8.56
CA ALA A 28 6.59 -3.16 8.68
C ALA A 28 6.71 -2.62 7.25
N VAL A 29 5.70 -1.90 6.80
CA VAL A 29 5.73 -1.20 5.52
C VAL A 29 6.62 0.01 5.72
N ASN A 30 7.93 -0.22 5.71
CA ASN A 30 8.88 0.88 5.59
C ASN A 30 8.83 1.31 4.13
N LEU A 31 8.10 2.41 3.90
CA LEU A 31 8.14 3.30 2.74
C LEU A 31 7.44 2.94 1.43
N HIS A 32 6.71 1.83 1.28
CA HIS A 32 6.20 1.49 -0.07
C HIS A 32 4.82 0.82 -0.18
N ILE A 33 4.40 0.62 -1.43
CA ILE A 33 3.19 -0.09 -1.80
C ILE A 33 3.42 -1.61 -1.67
N ALA A 34 2.61 -2.28 -0.86
CA ALA A 34 2.54 -3.74 -0.80
C ALA A 34 1.22 -4.22 -1.40
N LEU A 35 1.31 -5.17 -2.32
CA LEU A 35 0.20 -5.70 -3.07
C LEU A 35 -0.10 -7.12 -2.57
N ILE A 36 -1.35 -7.41 -2.22
CA ILE A 36 -1.74 -8.69 -1.64
C ILE A 36 -2.83 -9.33 -2.49
N SER A 37 -2.62 -10.60 -2.86
CA SER A 37 -3.67 -11.48 -3.39
C SER A 37 -3.89 -12.68 -2.46
N GLN A 38 -5.14 -13.02 -2.17
CA GLN A 38 -5.57 -14.09 -1.29
C GLN A 38 -6.10 -15.28 -2.10
N TRP A 39 -5.32 -16.35 -2.17
CA TRP A 39 -5.82 -17.68 -2.50
C TRP A 39 -5.03 -18.68 -1.67
N GLU A 40 -5.67 -19.28 -0.67
CA GLU A 40 -5.10 -20.18 0.36
C GLU A 40 -3.96 -19.62 1.25
N GLY A 41 -3.61 -18.34 1.13
CA GLY A 41 -2.59 -17.65 1.90
C GLY A 41 -2.28 -16.30 1.21
N ALA A 42 -1.81 -15.30 1.96
CA ALA A 42 -1.49 -14.01 1.36
C ALA A 42 -0.23 -14.12 0.49
N HIS A 43 -0.38 -13.94 -0.82
CA HIS A 43 0.74 -13.70 -1.73
C HIS A 43 1.02 -12.20 -1.72
N VAL A 44 2.18 -11.83 -1.20
CA VAL A 44 2.57 -10.43 -1.05
C VAL A 44 3.61 -10.09 -2.10
N THR A 45 3.36 -9.05 -2.88
CA THR A 45 4.36 -8.40 -3.72
C THR A 45 4.68 -7.05 -3.08
N ALA A 46 5.86 -6.94 -2.48
CA ALA A 46 6.37 -5.68 -1.99
C ALA A 46 7.12 -4.98 -3.12
N THR A 47 6.92 -3.67 -3.23
CA THR A 47 7.48 -2.89 -4.33
C THR A 47 8.34 -1.74 -3.84
N ASP A 48 9.26 -1.28 -4.66
CA ASP A 48 10.13 -0.13 -4.38
C ASP A 48 10.78 0.38 -5.67
N LEU A 49 11.50 1.49 -5.59
CA LEU A 49 12.42 1.94 -6.63
C LEU A 49 13.56 0.92 -6.81
N PRO A 50 14.11 0.77 -8.04
CA PRO A 50 15.09 -0.28 -8.34
C PRO A 50 16.32 -0.25 -7.42
N GLU A 51 16.82 0.92 -7.04
CA GLU A 51 17.95 1.11 -6.13
C GLU A 51 17.67 0.69 -4.67
N LEU A 52 16.40 0.56 -4.28
CA LEU A 52 15.98 0.20 -2.93
C LEU A 52 15.60 -1.29 -2.79
N LEU A 53 15.47 -2.03 -3.90
CA LEU A 53 15.03 -3.43 -3.90
C LEU A 53 15.94 -4.36 -3.08
N GLY A 54 17.25 -4.12 -3.07
CA GLY A 54 18.19 -4.92 -2.27
C GLY A 54 17.90 -4.82 -0.76
N ASN A 55 17.67 -3.59 -0.28
CA ASN A 55 17.31 -3.33 1.12
C ASN A 55 15.92 -3.90 1.45
N LEU A 56 14.96 -3.74 0.54
CA LEU A 56 13.61 -4.29 0.70
C LEU A 56 13.65 -5.82 0.80
N GLN A 57 14.38 -6.48 -0.09
CA GLN A 57 14.55 -7.94 -0.09
C GLN A 57 15.21 -8.45 1.19
N TYR A 58 16.25 -7.75 1.66
CA TYR A 58 16.90 -8.06 2.93
C TYR A 58 15.91 -7.95 4.10
N ASN A 59 15.19 -6.84 4.21
CA ASN A 59 14.23 -6.60 5.29
C ASN A 59 13.10 -7.63 5.29
N ILE A 60 12.54 -7.95 4.13
CA ILE A 60 11.48 -8.96 3.99
C ILE A 60 12.00 -10.33 4.40
N SER A 61 13.17 -10.74 3.90
CA SER A 61 13.74 -12.05 4.22
C SER A 61 13.98 -12.21 5.73
N ARG A 62 14.49 -11.18 6.40
CA ARG A 62 14.72 -11.18 7.85
C ARG A 62 13.43 -11.34 8.66
N ASN A 63 12.32 -10.77 8.18
CA ASN A 63 11.05 -10.76 8.92
C ASN A 63 10.12 -11.92 8.59
N THR A 64 10.22 -12.51 7.39
CA THR A 64 9.24 -13.49 6.88
C THR A 64 9.80 -14.89 6.64
N LYS A 65 11.14 -15.08 6.68
CA LYS A 65 11.78 -16.40 6.49
C LYS A 65 11.21 -17.44 7.44
N MET A 66 10.70 -18.54 6.87
CA MET A 66 10.07 -19.67 7.56
C MET A 66 8.80 -19.32 8.38
N LYS A 67 8.26 -18.11 8.22
CA LYS A 67 7.10 -17.63 8.98
C LYS A 67 5.85 -17.42 8.14
N CYS A 68 5.95 -17.49 6.82
CA CYS A 68 4.82 -17.25 5.92
C CYS A 68 4.60 -18.44 4.99
N LYS A 69 3.33 -18.78 4.73
CA LYS A 69 2.95 -19.86 3.80
C LYS A 69 3.49 -19.64 2.38
N HIS A 70 3.50 -18.37 1.95
CA HIS A 70 4.10 -17.95 0.69
C HIS A 70 5.22 -16.95 0.97
N LEU A 71 6.35 -17.10 0.27
CA LEU A 71 7.44 -16.13 0.35
C LEU A 71 7.01 -14.83 -0.34
N PRO A 72 7.11 -13.66 0.32
CA PRO A 72 6.82 -12.39 -0.34
C PRO A 72 7.79 -12.14 -1.50
N GLN A 73 7.25 -11.68 -2.61
CA GLN A 73 8.00 -11.26 -3.79
C GLN A 73 8.43 -9.81 -3.65
N VAL A 74 9.60 -9.48 -4.19
CA VAL A 74 10.10 -8.10 -4.31
C VAL A 74 10.16 -7.74 -5.78
N LYS A 75 9.58 -6.60 -6.14
CA LYS A 75 9.49 -6.16 -7.53
C LYS A 75 9.62 -4.65 -7.66
N GLU A 76 10.28 -4.21 -8.71
CA GLU A 76 10.36 -2.80 -9.04
C GLU A 76 8.98 -2.19 -9.32
N LEU A 77 8.71 -1.00 -8.78
CA LEU A 77 7.57 -0.18 -9.14
C LEU A 77 7.95 1.30 -9.05
N SER A 78 8.38 1.85 -10.18
CA SER A 78 8.45 3.30 -10.36
C SER A 78 7.06 3.82 -10.75
N TRP A 79 6.52 4.77 -9.98
CA TRP A 79 5.15 5.26 -10.19
C TRP A 79 4.93 5.81 -11.59
N GLY A 80 3.83 5.44 -12.23
CA GLY A 80 3.47 5.87 -13.59
C GLY A 80 4.33 5.28 -14.72
N ILE A 81 5.38 4.51 -14.41
CA ILE A 81 6.34 4.01 -15.40
C ILE A 81 6.08 2.54 -15.72
N ALA A 82 5.91 2.24 -17.01
CA ALA A 82 5.83 0.88 -17.56
C ALA A 82 4.82 -0.04 -16.85
N LEU A 83 3.72 0.52 -16.34
CA LEU A 83 2.75 -0.20 -15.52
C LEU A 83 2.08 -1.37 -16.27
N ASP A 84 1.73 -1.22 -17.55
CA ASP A 84 1.18 -2.31 -18.35
C ASP A 84 2.17 -3.45 -18.62
N LYS A 85 3.46 -3.12 -18.73
CA LYS A 85 4.53 -4.11 -18.94
C LYS A 85 4.83 -4.87 -17.65
N ASN A 86 4.96 -4.14 -16.55
CA ASN A 86 5.41 -4.70 -15.27
C ASN A 86 4.24 -5.27 -14.47
N PHE A 87 3.07 -4.63 -14.51
CA PHE A 87 1.86 -5.03 -13.80
C PHE A 87 0.64 -5.06 -14.75
N PRO A 88 0.61 -5.93 -15.79
CA PRO A 88 -0.53 -6.01 -16.70
C PRO A 88 -1.86 -6.23 -15.97
N ARG A 89 -2.91 -5.46 -16.32
CA ARG A 89 -4.24 -5.58 -15.69
C ARG A 89 -4.90 -6.95 -15.93
N SER A 90 -4.56 -7.62 -17.03
CA SER A 90 -5.09 -8.94 -17.40
C SER A 90 -4.62 -10.05 -16.46
N SER A 91 -3.38 -9.98 -15.97
CA SER A 91 -2.75 -11.03 -15.18
C SER A 91 -2.59 -10.70 -13.70
N ASN A 92 -2.69 -9.42 -13.31
CA ASN A 92 -2.59 -9.02 -11.91
C ASN A 92 -3.97 -8.76 -11.33
N ASN A 93 -4.27 -9.43 -10.21
CA ASN A 93 -5.47 -9.19 -9.43
C ASN A 93 -5.07 -9.07 -7.96
N PHE A 94 -5.09 -7.86 -7.44
CA PHE A 94 -4.77 -7.59 -6.04
C PHE A 94 -6.06 -7.37 -5.27
N ASP A 95 -6.25 -8.12 -4.19
CA ASP A 95 -7.37 -7.92 -3.27
C ASP A 95 -7.11 -6.69 -2.40
N TYR A 96 -5.84 -6.48 -2.02
CA TYR A 96 -5.43 -5.32 -1.24
C TYR A 96 -4.22 -4.61 -1.84
N ILE A 97 -4.25 -3.28 -1.75
CA ILE A 97 -3.10 -2.39 -1.95
C ILE A 97 -2.85 -1.70 -0.62
N LEU A 98 -1.68 -1.91 -0.03
CA LEU A 98 -1.27 -1.25 1.20
C LEU A 98 -0.27 -0.15 0.86
N ALA A 99 -0.51 1.07 1.30
CA ALA A 99 0.41 2.19 1.10
C ALA A 99 0.68 2.90 2.44
N ALA A 100 1.94 3.25 2.72
CA ALA A 100 2.33 3.95 3.93
C ALA A 100 3.28 5.10 3.62
N ASP A 101 2.92 6.32 4.05
CA ASP A 101 3.76 7.54 3.93
C ASP A 101 4.20 7.88 2.49
N VAL A 102 3.38 7.52 1.49
CA VAL A 102 3.66 7.72 0.06
C VAL A 102 3.34 9.12 -0.46
N VAL A 103 2.61 9.94 0.31
CA VAL A 103 2.25 11.32 -0.04
C VAL A 103 2.98 12.27 0.89
N TYR A 104 3.93 13.00 0.32
CA TYR A 104 4.71 14.08 0.93
C TYR A 104 5.02 15.10 -0.17
N ALA A 105 5.90 16.07 0.09
CA ALA A 105 6.40 17.05 -0.89
C ALA A 105 7.24 16.36 -1.99
N HIS A 106 6.58 15.53 -2.79
CA HIS A 106 7.14 14.71 -3.83
C HIS A 106 6.62 15.21 -5.18
N PRO A 107 7.46 15.30 -6.21
CA PRO A 107 7.03 15.84 -7.51
C PRO A 107 6.12 14.87 -8.29
N PHE A 108 6.07 13.59 -7.92
CA PHE A 108 5.42 12.53 -8.72
C PHE A 108 4.05 12.08 -8.18
N LEU A 109 3.25 13.01 -7.63
CA LEU A 109 1.94 12.70 -7.05
C LEU A 109 0.89 12.31 -8.10
N GLU A 110 0.98 12.82 -9.33
CA GLU A 110 0.05 12.42 -10.40
C GLU A 110 0.36 10.98 -10.86
N GLU A 111 1.63 10.63 -10.99
CA GLU A 111 2.10 9.30 -11.33
C GLU A 111 1.73 8.28 -10.26
N LEU A 112 1.77 8.67 -8.98
CA LEU A 112 1.26 7.85 -7.88
C LEU A 112 -0.24 7.57 -8.05
N LEU A 113 -1.03 8.59 -8.41
CA LEU A 113 -2.47 8.43 -8.64
C LEU A 113 -2.75 7.50 -9.83
N ILE A 114 -2.02 7.66 -10.93
CA ILE A 114 -2.07 6.76 -12.10
C ILE A 114 -1.75 5.32 -11.67
N THR A 115 -0.77 5.14 -10.79
CA THR A 115 -0.37 3.83 -10.28
C THR A 115 -1.47 3.18 -9.44
N PHE A 116 -2.12 3.94 -8.55
CA PHE A 116 -3.27 3.45 -7.80
C PHE A 116 -4.42 3.03 -8.73
N ASP A 117 -4.78 3.86 -9.72
CA ASP A 117 -5.84 3.51 -10.68
C ASP A 117 -5.50 2.27 -11.49
N HIS A 118 -4.22 2.10 -11.85
CA HIS A 118 -3.73 0.97 -12.61
C HIS A 118 -3.86 -0.35 -11.87
N LEU A 119 -3.37 -0.37 -10.64
CA LEU A 119 -3.32 -1.56 -9.79
C LEU A 119 -4.69 -1.92 -9.21
N CYS A 120 -5.58 -0.94 -9.06
CA CYS A 120 -6.89 -1.11 -8.43
C CYS A 120 -7.97 -1.55 -9.43
N LYS A 121 -8.61 -2.69 -9.15
CA LYS A 121 -9.82 -3.20 -9.81
C LYS A 121 -11.06 -2.88 -8.98
N GLU A 122 -12.25 -3.18 -9.52
CA GLU A 122 -13.55 -2.88 -8.86
C GLU A 122 -13.64 -3.46 -7.43
N ALA A 123 -13.07 -4.63 -7.18
CA ALA A 123 -13.09 -5.29 -5.87
C ALA A 123 -11.83 -5.03 -5.00
N THR A 124 -10.85 -4.28 -5.51
CA THR A 124 -9.59 -4.04 -4.78
C THR A 124 -9.81 -3.03 -3.66
N ILE A 125 -9.28 -3.33 -2.48
CA ILE A 125 -9.30 -2.45 -1.31
C ILE A 125 -7.93 -1.80 -1.12
N ILE A 126 -7.88 -0.48 -1.14
CA ILE A 126 -6.69 0.29 -0.79
C ILE A 126 -6.74 0.58 0.71
N LEU A 127 -5.70 0.20 1.45
CA LEU A 127 -5.47 0.65 2.81
C LEU A 127 -4.28 1.58 2.81
N TRP A 128 -4.52 2.85 3.10
CA TRP A 128 -3.54 3.89 2.98
C TRP A 128 -3.37 4.62 4.30
N VAL A 129 -2.18 4.53 4.88
CA VAL A 129 -1.81 5.32 6.05
C VAL A 129 -0.88 6.44 5.64
N MET A 130 -1.17 7.65 6.12
CA MET A 130 -0.26 8.77 5.95
C MET A 130 -0.09 9.54 7.24
N LYS A 131 1.11 10.11 7.41
CA LYS A 131 1.34 11.19 8.34
C LYS A 131 1.17 12.50 7.58
N PHE A 132 0.16 13.29 7.93
CA PHE A 132 0.00 14.61 7.36
C PHE A 132 1.14 15.50 7.86
N ARG A 133 1.89 16.11 6.95
CA ARG A 133 3.03 16.98 7.31
C ARG A 133 2.86 18.42 6.84
N LEU A 134 2.05 18.64 5.80
CA LEU A 134 1.84 19.96 5.22
C LEU A 134 0.35 20.24 5.01
N GLU A 135 -0.11 21.39 5.50
CA GLU A 135 -1.51 21.83 5.43
C GLU A 135 -1.98 22.14 3.99
N LYS A 136 -1.05 22.26 3.02
CA LYS A 136 -1.33 22.58 1.61
C LYS A 136 -1.55 21.37 0.69
N GLU A 137 -1.37 20.14 1.17
CA GLU A 137 -1.33 18.92 0.35
C GLU A 137 -2.70 18.24 0.09
N ASN A 138 -3.81 18.92 0.37
CA ASN A 138 -5.16 18.39 0.10
C ASN A 138 -5.43 18.09 -1.38
N LYS A 139 -4.70 18.70 -2.32
CA LYS A 139 -4.93 18.49 -3.76
C LYS A 139 -4.81 17.02 -4.17
N PHE A 140 -3.87 16.26 -3.62
CA PHE A 140 -3.77 14.83 -3.94
C PHE A 140 -4.98 14.07 -3.40
N VAL A 141 -5.37 14.32 -2.15
CA VAL A 141 -6.54 13.66 -1.54
C VAL A 141 -7.82 13.99 -2.31
N ASP A 142 -7.98 15.24 -2.75
CA ASP A 142 -9.12 15.67 -3.54
C ASP A 142 -9.16 14.96 -4.90
N ARG A 143 -8.03 14.92 -5.62
CA ARG A 143 -7.88 14.17 -6.88
C ARG A 143 -8.09 12.67 -6.70
N PHE A 144 -7.59 12.12 -5.60
CA PHE A 144 -7.79 10.72 -5.24
C PHE A 144 -9.28 10.41 -5.04
N LYS A 145 -10.02 11.30 -4.36
CA LYS A 145 -11.47 11.20 -4.19
C LYS A 145 -12.26 11.32 -5.49
N GLU A 146 -11.70 11.87 -6.57
CA GLU A 146 -12.36 11.85 -7.89
C GLU A 146 -12.47 10.42 -8.44
N LEU A 147 -11.50 9.55 -8.14
CA LEU A 147 -11.40 8.18 -8.66
C LEU A 147 -11.85 7.10 -7.66
N PHE A 148 -11.72 7.38 -6.37
CA PHE A 148 -11.95 6.41 -5.30
C PHE A 148 -12.93 6.93 -4.26
N ASP A 149 -13.76 6.03 -3.72
CA ASP A 149 -14.52 6.27 -2.50
C ASP A 149 -13.57 6.11 -1.32
N LEU A 150 -13.32 7.20 -0.58
CA LEU A 150 -12.34 7.27 0.50
C LEU A 150 -13.04 7.40 1.85
N GLU A 151 -12.78 6.44 2.75
CA GLU A 151 -13.29 6.37 4.11
C GLU A 151 -12.11 6.50 5.10
N GLU A 152 -12.21 7.41 6.07
CA GLU A 152 -11.27 7.47 7.20
C GLU A 152 -11.64 6.40 8.23
N ILE A 153 -10.81 5.37 8.39
CA ILE A 153 -11.06 4.28 9.35
C ILE A 153 -10.62 4.68 10.75
N SER A 154 -9.50 5.39 10.85
CA SER A 154 -8.90 5.76 12.13
C SER A 154 -8.04 7.00 11.99
N SER A 155 -7.99 7.79 13.06
CA SER A 155 -7.18 9.00 13.16
C SER A 155 -6.42 9.00 14.48
N PHE A 156 -5.16 9.45 14.42
CA PHE A 156 -4.24 9.58 15.54
C PHE A 156 -3.74 11.02 15.58
N PRO A 157 -4.52 11.95 16.17
CA PRO A 157 -4.21 13.38 16.13
C PRO A 157 -2.86 13.76 16.73
N SER A 158 -2.45 13.10 17.83
CA SER A 158 -1.14 13.33 18.48
C SER A 158 0.05 13.07 17.56
N LEU A 159 -0.12 12.18 16.58
CA LEU A 159 0.91 11.81 15.62
C LEU A 159 0.71 12.44 14.24
N ASN A 160 -0.41 13.15 14.04
CA ASN A 160 -0.92 13.63 12.77
C ASN A 160 -1.03 12.52 11.71
N ILE A 161 -1.55 11.35 12.11
CA ILE A 161 -1.66 10.18 11.23
C ILE A 161 -3.11 9.82 11.01
N LYS A 162 -3.45 9.42 9.79
CA LYS A 162 -4.75 8.85 9.47
C LYS A 162 -4.61 7.59 8.64
N LEU A 163 -5.48 6.63 8.92
CA LEU A 163 -5.67 5.42 8.14
C LEU A 163 -6.95 5.57 7.32
N TYR A 164 -6.81 5.42 6.01
CA TYR A 164 -7.89 5.41 5.06
C TYR A 164 -8.12 4.02 4.47
N LYS A 165 -9.38 3.75 4.17
CA LYS A 165 -9.81 2.70 3.26
C LYS A 165 -10.33 3.35 1.99
N ALA A 166 -9.95 2.82 0.84
CA ALA A 166 -10.45 3.27 -0.43
C ALA A 166 -10.83 2.13 -1.36
N MET A 167 -11.85 2.38 -2.18
CA MET A 167 -12.30 1.47 -3.24
C MET A 167 -12.57 2.27 -4.51
N LYS A 168 -12.40 1.64 -5.68
CA LYS A 168 -12.61 2.30 -6.96
C LYS A 168 -14.09 2.68 -7.12
N LYS A 169 -14.37 3.91 -7.55
CA LYS A 169 -15.75 4.34 -7.82
C LYS A 169 -16.34 3.55 -8.97
N ASN A 170 -17.57 3.05 -8.80
CA ASN A 170 -18.32 2.44 -9.87
C ASN A 170 -18.79 3.52 -10.87
N ARG A 171 -18.17 3.58 -12.05
CA ARG A 171 -18.55 4.51 -13.12
C ARG A 171 -19.90 4.19 -13.80
N ARG A 172 -20.70 3.27 -13.25
CA ARG A 172 -22.00 2.83 -13.84
C ARG A 172 -23.21 3.66 -13.40
N SER A 173 -23.01 4.82 -12.78
CA SER A 173 -24.09 5.73 -12.43
C SER A 173 -23.73 7.15 -12.88
N ALA A 174 -23.81 7.38 -14.19
CA ALA A 174 -23.92 8.71 -14.79
C ALA A 174 -24.92 8.61 -15.94
#